data_AF-A0A2V9QCH8-F1
#
_entry.id   AF-A0A2V9QCH8-F1
#
_cell.length_a   1.000
_cell.length_b   1.000
_cell.length_c   1.000
_cell.angle_alpha   90.00
_cell.angle_beta   90.00
_cell.angle_gamma   90.00
#
_symmetry.space_group_name_H-M   'P 1'
#
loop_
_entity.id
_entity.type
_entity.pdbx_description
1 polymer ?
#
loop_
_entity_poly.entity_id
_entity_poly.type
_entity_poly.pdbx_seq_one_letter_code
_entity_poly.pdbx_strand_id
1 'polypeptide(L)'
;MKRAKRAWLVFRALYEIARYDAILWLRGSGRILRQVGRQSIAAKPASHELEMVVCDAVLLATCLYWKPVLCLQQSVCTARLLRNHGADAHLVIGYRPAPFFSHAWVEVDGRVVYGSPAYQKRLRLLHVA
;
A
#
# COMPACT_ATOMS: atom_id res chain seq x y z
N MET A 1 -20.73 -3.51 6.65
CA MET A 1 -20.25 -2.14 6.99
C MET A 1 -21.11 -1.06 6.29
N LYS A 2 -21.52 0.02 7.00
CA LYS A 2 -22.38 1.10 6.44
C LYS A 2 -21.72 1.80 5.23
N ARG A 3 -22.48 2.07 4.15
CA ARG A 3 -22.00 2.72 2.89
C ARG A 3 -21.16 3.99 3.13
N ALA A 4 -21.54 4.81 4.12
CA ALA A 4 -20.81 6.02 4.50
C ALA A 4 -19.35 5.76 4.93
N LYS A 5 -19.08 4.65 5.65
CA LYS A 5 -17.71 4.28 6.04
C LYS A 5 -16.86 3.87 4.85
N ARG A 6 -17.47 3.19 3.86
CA ARG A 6 -16.77 2.81 2.62
C ARG A 6 -16.43 4.05 1.78
N ALA A 7 -17.37 4.97 1.61
CA ALA A 7 -17.12 6.23 0.92
C ALA A 7 -15.98 7.02 1.60
N TRP A 8 -16.00 7.09 2.94
CA TRP A 8 -14.94 7.75 3.70
C TRP A 8 -13.55 7.11 3.50
N LEU A 9 -13.47 5.78 3.44
CA LEU A 9 -12.22 5.07 3.14
C LEU A 9 -11.69 5.39 1.73
N VAL A 10 -12.58 5.48 0.73
CA VAL A 10 -12.21 5.85 -0.64
C VAL A 10 -11.69 7.28 -0.69
N PHE A 11 -12.36 8.23 -0.04
CA PHE A 11 -11.87 9.61 0.07
C PHE A 11 -10.51 9.67 0.79
N ARG A 12 -10.33 8.88 1.85
CA ARG A 12 -9.06 8.79 2.57
C ARG A 12 -7.95 8.19 1.70
N ALA A 13 -8.27 7.18 0.88
CA ALA A 13 -7.33 6.60 -0.08
C ALA A 13 -6.95 7.61 -1.17
N LEU A 14 -7.91 8.37 -1.71
CA LEU A 14 -7.64 9.47 -2.65
C LEU A 14 -6.71 10.52 -2.03
N TYR A 15 -6.96 10.89 -0.77
CA TYR A 15 -6.09 11.81 -0.03
C TYR A 15 -4.67 11.25 0.14
N GLU A 16 -4.50 9.97 0.49
CA GLU A 16 -3.16 9.36 0.61
C GLU A 16 -2.42 9.32 -0.73
N ILE A 17 -3.13 9.06 -1.84
CA ILE A 17 -2.57 9.10 -3.20
C ILE A 17 -2.08 10.52 -3.53
N ALA A 18 -2.91 11.54 -3.31
CA ALA A 18 -2.55 12.94 -3.54
C ALA A 18 -1.40 13.40 -2.61
N ARG A 19 -1.41 12.94 -1.34
CA ARG A 19 -0.34 13.20 -0.38
C ARG A 19 0.97 12.57 -0.82
N TYR A 20 0.93 11.36 -1.38
CA TYR A 20 2.11 10.70 -1.94
C TYR A 20 2.73 11.55 -3.05
N ASP A 21 1.91 12.02 -4.00
CA ASP A 21 2.38 12.88 -5.10
C ASP A 21 2.98 14.19 -4.59
N ALA A 22 2.33 14.83 -3.61
CA ALA A 22 2.84 16.06 -3.01
C ALA A 22 4.19 15.85 -2.31
N ILE A 23 4.36 14.74 -1.56
CA ILE A 23 5.64 14.43 -0.92
C ILE A 23 6.70 14.08 -1.96
N LEU A 24 6.34 13.34 -3.01
CA LEU A 24 7.26 12.99 -4.08
C LEU A 24 7.76 14.27 -4.78
N TRP A 25 6.86 15.19 -5.10
CA TRP A 25 7.17 16.47 -5.72
C TRP A 25 8.05 17.35 -4.83
N LEU A 26 7.77 17.44 -3.53
CA LEU A 26 8.51 18.31 -2.60
C LEU A 26 9.84 17.73 -2.09
N ARG A 27 9.93 16.40 -1.93
CA ARG A 27 10.95 15.75 -1.09
C ARG A 27 11.59 14.50 -1.69
N GLY A 28 11.17 14.08 -2.89
CA GLY A 28 11.67 12.90 -3.57
C GLY A 28 11.21 11.57 -2.95
N SER A 29 11.52 10.47 -3.65
CA SER A 29 11.02 9.12 -3.34
C SER A 29 11.60 8.52 -2.06
N GLY A 30 12.86 8.82 -1.71
CA GLY A 30 13.55 8.22 -0.57
C GLY A 30 12.92 8.53 0.79
N ARG A 31 12.25 9.68 0.95
CA ARG A 31 11.55 10.00 2.20
C ARG A 31 10.27 9.20 2.38
N ILE A 32 9.63 8.77 1.30
CA ILE A 32 8.35 8.06 1.39
C ILE A 32 8.55 6.67 1.98
N LEU A 33 9.53 5.93 1.47
CA LEU A 33 9.92 4.62 1.99
C LEU A 33 10.33 4.71 3.46
N ARG A 34 11.14 5.72 3.81
CA ARG A 34 11.55 5.95 5.20
C ARG A 34 10.38 6.35 6.10
N GLN A 35 9.38 7.07 5.60
CA GLN A 35 8.20 7.43 6.39
C GLN A 35 7.33 6.20 6.63
N VAL A 36 7.15 5.34 5.63
CA VAL A 36 6.46 4.06 5.81
C VAL A 36 7.20 3.22 6.84
N GLY A 37 8.50 2.98 6.66
CA GLY A 37 9.31 2.20 7.60
C GLY A 37 9.40 2.74 9.04
N ARG A 38 9.05 4.02 9.26
CA ARG A 38 9.00 4.63 10.61
C ARG A 38 7.60 4.70 11.20
N GLN A 39 6.58 4.32 10.44
CA GLN A 39 5.21 4.33 10.92
C GLN A 39 5.02 3.17 11.89
N SER A 40 5.00 3.49 13.19
CA SER A 40 4.69 2.55 14.25
C SER A 40 3.26 2.03 14.12
N ILE A 41 3.09 0.74 14.40
CA ILE A 41 1.81 0.04 14.32
C ILE A 41 1.26 -0.11 15.74
N ALA A 42 0.03 0.33 15.94
CA ALA A 42 -0.73 -0.07 17.12
C ALA A 42 -1.22 -1.50 16.86
N ALA A 43 -0.54 -2.50 17.42
CA ALA A 43 -0.81 -3.92 17.19
C ALA A 43 -2.26 -4.26 17.56
N LYS A 44 -3.11 -4.37 16.54
CA LYS A 44 -4.48 -4.88 16.67
C LYS A 44 -4.69 -5.91 15.57
N PRO A 45 -5.19 -7.12 15.87
CA PRO A 45 -5.49 -8.10 14.82
C PRO A 45 -6.51 -7.48 13.87
N ALA A 46 -6.06 -7.21 12.65
CA ALA A 46 -6.93 -6.70 11.60
C ALA A 46 -7.80 -7.85 11.10
N SER A 47 -9.09 -7.58 10.90
CA SER A 47 -9.97 -8.58 10.30
C SER A 47 -9.70 -8.68 8.80
N HIS A 48 -9.77 -9.90 8.26
CA HIS A 48 -9.70 -10.13 6.82
C HIS A 48 -10.73 -9.29 6.03
N GLU A 49 -11.89 -9.00 6.63
CA GLU A 49 -12.89 -8.10 6.04
C GLU A 49 -12.35 -6.66 5.88
N LEU A 50 -11.65 -6.15 6.90
CA LEU A 50 -11.08 -4.80 6.86
C LEU A 50 -10.00 -4.70 5.77
N GLU A 51 -9.14 -5.71 5.67
CA GLU A 51 -8.11 -5.77 4.64
C GLU A 51 -8.70 -5.67 3.23
N MET A 52 -9.69 -6.53 2.92
CA MET A 52 -10.37 -6.50 1.63
C MET A 52 -11.02 -5.14 1.34
N VAL A 53 -11.69 -4.56 2.34
CA VAL A 53 -12.36 -3.25 2.17
C VAL A 53 -11.35 -2.12 1.94
N VAL A 54 -10.17 -2.17 2.57
CA VAL A 54 -9.09 -1.20 2.32
C VAL A 54 -8.53 -1.39 0.90
N CYS A 55 -8.28 -2.63 0.48
CA CYS A 55 -7.80 -2.93 -0.87
C CYS A 55 -8.78 -2.46 -1.95
N ASP A 56 -10.07 -2.72 -1.79
CA ASP A 56 -11.13 -2.25 -2.69
C ASP A 56 -11.21 -0.73 -2.72
N ALA A 57 -11.08 -0.07 -1.57
CA ALA A 57 -11.11 1.38 -1.48
C ALA A 57 -9.91 2.02 -2.19
N VAL A 58 -8.71 1.44 -2.05
CA VAL A 58 -7.51 1.90 -2.77
C VAL A 58 -7.68 1.66 -4.27
N LEU A 59 -8.14 0.49 -4.70
CA LEU A 59 -8.39 0.20 -6.11
C LEU A 59 -9.37 1.21 -6.72
N LEU A 60 -10.50 1.45 -6.05
CA LEU A 60 -11.47 2.43 -6.51
C LEU A 60 -10.89 3.85 -6.55
N ALA A 61 -10.12 4.25 -5.53
CA ALA A 61 -9.44 5.52 -5.51
C ALA A 61 -8.45 5.67 -6.67
N THR A 62 -7.73 4.61 -7.04
CA THR A 62 -6.81 4.63 -8.18
C THR A 62 -7.53 4.78 -9.52
N CYS A 63 -8.72 4.20 -9.68
CA CYS A 63 -9.56 4.37 -10.87
C CYS A 63 -10.14 5.78 -10.98
N LEU A 64 -10.44 6.42 -9.84
CA LEU A 64 -11.00 7.78 -9.79
C LEU A 64 -9.93 8.87 -9.90
N TYR A 65 -8.66 8.52 -9.68
CA TYR A 65 -7.58 9.48 -9.74
C TYR A 65 -7.26 9.85 -11.19
N TRP A 66 -7.14 11.14 -11.46
CA TRP A 66 -6.91 11.69 -12.82
C TRP A 66 -5.58 11.28 -13.48
N LYS A 67 -4.65 10.66 -12.72
CA LYS A 67 -3.33 10.23 -13.20
C LYS A 67 -3.10 8.74 -12.94
N PRO A 68 -2.30 8.05 -13.77
CA PRO A 68 -1.91 6.67 -13.51
C PRO A 68 -1.16 6.55 -12.17
N VAL A 69 -1.71 5.73 -11.27
CA VAL A 69 -1.09 5.47 -9.96
C VAL A 69 -0.15 4.28 -10.08
N LEU A 70 1.13 4.47 -9.74
CA LEU A 70 2.16 3.43 -9.87
C LEU A 70 2.03 2.36 -8.76
N CYS A 71 2.55 1.15 -9.02
CA CYS A 71 2.49 0.02 -8.07
C CYS A 71 3.08 0.35 -6.69
N LEU A 72 4.15 1.15 -6.63
CA LEU A 72 4.74 1.61 -5.37
C LEU A 72 3.80 2.56 -4.61
N GLN A 73 3.18 3.50 -5.31
CA GLN A 73 2.25 4.45 -4.71
C GLN A 73 1.02 3.74 -4.15
N GLN A 74 0.47 2.79 -4.91
CA GLN A 74 -0.64 1.95 -4.46
C GLN A 74 -0.27 1.16 -3.20
N SER A 75 0.87 0.46 -3.22
CA SER A 75 1.32 -0.37 -2.09
C SER A 75 1.63 0.48 -0.85
N VAL A 76 2.22 1.65 -1.02
CA VAL A 76 2.45 2.62 0.08
C VAL A 76 1.13 3.09 0.68
N CYS A 77 0.16 3.49 -0.15
CA CYS A 77 -1.15 3.93 0.33
C CYS A 77 -1.88 2.81 1.08
N THR A 78 -1.88 1.60 0.52
CA THR A 78 -2.49 0.42 1.15
C THR A 78 -1.82 0.10 2.49
N ALA A 79 -0.48 0.02 2.55
CA ALA A 79 0.24 -0.25 3.80
C ALA A 79 -0.07 0.81 4.87
N ARG A 80 -0.06 2.11 4.51
CA ARG A 80 -0.39 3.19 5.46
C ARG A 80 -1.81 3.09 6.00
N LEU A 81 -2.79 2.83 5.13
CA LEU A 81 -4.18 2.69 5.54
C LEU A 81 -4.35 1.49 6.47
N LEU A 82 -3.78 0.34 6.11
CA LEU A 82 -3.80 -0.86 6.94
C LEU A 82 -3.15 -0.61 8.32
N ARG A 83 -1.95 -0.01 8.36
CA ARG A 83 -1.26 0.38 9.60
C ARG A 83 -2.08 1.35 10.45
N ASN A 84 -2.73 2.33 9.82
CA ASN A 84 -3.63 3.27 10.50
C ASN A 84 -4.87 2.59 11.11
N HIS A 85 -5.21 1.39 10.62
CA HIS A 85 -6.27 0.55 11.18
C HIS A 85 -5.75 -0.55 12.12
N GLY A 86 -4.45 -0.56 12.42
CA GLY A 86 -3.80 -1.46 13.38
C GLY A 86 -3.24 -2.75 12.80
N ALA A 87 -3.35 -2.98 11.48
CA ALA A 87 -2.73 -4.12 10.82
C ALA A 87 -1.21 -3.98 10.78
N ASP A 88 -0.49 -5.06 11.04
CA ASP A 88 0.96 -5.16 10.81
C ASP A 88 1.24 -5.38 9.31
N ALA A 89 0.94 -4.35 8.52
CA ALA A 89 1.09 -4.37 7.07
C ALA A 89 2.51 -3.96 6.67
N HIS A 90 3.29 -4.85 6.06
CA HIS A 90 4.63 -4.62 5.53
C HIS A 90 4.59 -4.26 4.06
N LEU A 91 5.22 -3.15 3.69
CA LEU A 91 5.48 -2.79 2.31
C LEU A 91 6.70 -3.55 1.82
N VAL A 92 6.50 -4.40 0.81
CA VAL A 92 7.57 -5.20 0.23
C VAL A 92 7.83 -4.74 -1.19
N ILE A 93 9.11 -4.53 -1.52
CA ILE A 93 9.57 -4.23 -2.87
C ILE A 93 10.48 -5.37 -3.31
N GLY A 94 10.12 -5.98 -4.44
CA GLY A 94 10.90 -7.03 -5.05
C GLY A 94 11.31 -6.68 -6.48
N TYR A 95 12.36 -7.34 -6.94
CA TYR A 95 12.83 -7.23 -8.32
C TYR A 95 13.31 -8.57 -8.86
N ARG A 96 13.30 -8.70 -10.19
CA ARG A 96 14.05 -9.73 -10.92
C ARG A 96 14.99 -9.05 -11.91
N PRO A 97 16.24 -9.51 -12.05
CA PRO A 97 17.23 -8.84 -12.88
C PRO A 97 17.03 -9.09 -14.38
N ALA A 98 16.57 -10.28 -14.80
CA ALA A 98 16.39 -10.62 -16.21
C ALA A 98 15.14 -11.51 -16.43
N PRO A 99 14.17 -11.10 -17.28
CA PRO A 99 13.99 -9.73 -17.79
C PRO A 99 13.76 -8.78 -16.61
N PHE A 100 14.29 -7.54 -16.66
CA PHE A 100 14.12 -6.62 -15.54
C PHE A 100 12.64 -6.39 -15.22
N PHE A 101 12.25 -6.62 -13.98
CA PHE A 101 10.91 -6.34 -13.49
C PHE A 101 10.96 -6.06 -11.99
N SER A 102 10.41 -4.93 -11.58
CA SER A 102 10.27 -4.55 -10.17
C SER A 102 8.80 -4.35 -9.85
N HIS A 103 8.43 -4.73 -8.63
CA HIS A 103 7.06 -4.59 -8.15
C HIS A 103 7.04 -4.36 -6.65
N ALA A 104 6.05 -3.61 -6.19
CA ALA A 104 5.76 -3.43 -4.78
C ALA A 104 4.43 -4.11 -4.45
N TRP A 105 4.36 -4.73 -3.27
CA TRP A 105 3.14 -5.33 -2.74
C TRP A 105 3.08 -5.14 -1.22
N VAL A 106 1.96 -5.53 -0.60
CA VAL A 106 1.75 -5.42 0.84
C VAL A 106 1.48 -6.80 1.44
N GLU A 107 2.19 -7.10 2.52
CA GLU A 107 2.04 -8.32 3.31
C GLU A 107 1.49 -7.99 4.69
N VAL A 108 0.58 -8.81 5.23
CA VAL A 108 0.12 -8.73 6.63
C VAL A 108 0.31 -10.12 7.22
N ASP A 109 0.99 -10.23 8.36
CA ASP A 109 1.32 -11.51 9.00
C ASP A 109 1.98 -12.52 8.02
N GLY A 110 2.82 -12.03 7.10
CA GLY A 110 3.51 -12.83 6.07
C GLY A 110 2.65 -13.26 4.88
N ARG A 111 1.37 -12.87 4.83
CA ARG A 111 0.45 -13.13 3.70
C ARG A 111 0.33 -11.90 2.81
N VAL A 112 0.42 -12.10 1.50
CA VAL A 112 0.14 -11.03 0.52
C VAL A 112 -1.33 -10.65 0.58
N VAL A 113 -1.60 -9.40 1.00
CA VAL A 113 -2.95 -8.82 1.09
C VAL A 113 -3.26 -7.96 -0.12
N TYR A 114 -2.26 -7.22 -0.63
CA TYR A 114 -2.41 -6.38 -1.81
C TYR A 114 -1.27 -6.66 -2.79
N GLY A 115 -1.63 -7.12 -3.99
CA GLY A 115 -0.70 -7.61 -5.01
C GLY A 115 -0.89 -9.10 -5.29
N SER A 116 -0.05 -9.68 -6.16
CA SER A 116 -0.11 -11.11 -6.47
C SER A 116 0.84 -11.92 -5.58
N PRO A 117 0.38 -13.03 -4.96
CA PRO A 117 1.25 -13.99 -4.28
C PRO A 117 2.34 -14.57 -5.18
N ALA A 118 2.17 -14.52 -6.51
CA ALA A 118 3.18 -14.97 -7.45
C ALA A 118 4.47 -14.14 -7.35
N TYR A 119 4.39 -12.87 -6.96
CA TYR A 119 5.56 -12.00 -6.82
C TYR A 119 6.44 -12.42 -5.65
N GLN A 120 5.85 -12.80 -4.52
CA GLN A 120 6.57 -13.31 -3.35
C GLN A 120 7.46 -14.52 -3.68
N LYS A 121 7.01 -15.39 -4.60
CA LYS A 121 7.76 -16.59 -5.02
C LYS A 121 8.78 -16.34 -6.13
N ARG A 122 8.60 -15.29 -6.95
CA ARG A 122 9.34 -15.08 -8.20
C ARG A 122 10.32 -13.91 -8.16
N LEU A 123 10.17 -13.00 -7.21
CA LEU A 123 11.00 -11.81 -7.09
C LEU A 123 11.95 -11.92 -5.91
N ARG A 124 13.15 -11.36 -6.07
CA ARG A 124 14.10 -11.19 -4.98
C ARG A 124 13.69 -9.97 -4.17
N LEU A 125 13.70 -10.08 -2.85
CA LEU A 125 13.42 -8.98 -1.93
C LEU A 125 14.50 -7.91 -2.06
N LEU A 126 14.09 -6.67 -2.32
CA LEU A 126 14.96 -5.50 -2.31
C LEU A 126 14.80 -4.69 -1.02
N HIS A 127 13.55 -4.53 -0.56
CA HIS A 127 13.23 -3.71 0.60
C HIS A 127 11.96 -4.19 1.29
N VAL A 128 11.96 -4.19 2.62
CA VAL A 128 10.80 -4.45 3.48
C VAL A 128 10.72 -3.31 4.48
N ALA A 129 9.57 -2.62 4.53
CA ALA A 129 9.33 -1.43 5.34
C ALA A 129 7.97 -1.44 5.99
#